data_AF-A0A845X7R2-F1
#
_entry.id   AF-A0A845X7R2-F1
#
_cell.length_a   1.000
_cell.length_b   1.000
_cell.length_c   1.000
_cell.angle_alpha   90.00
_cell.angle_beta   90.00
_cell.angle_gamma   90.00
#
_symmetry.space_group_name_H-M   'P 1'
#
loop_
_entity.id
_entity.type
_entity.pdbx_description
1 polymer ?
#
loop_
_entity_poly.entity_id
_entity_poly.type
_entity_poly.pdbx_seq_one_letter_code
_entity_poly.pdbx_strand_id
1 'polypeptide(L)'
;MSLQGNSIRWAIEFLHNQSDGDLFPRILEMDVINCRKDEFIKLLEGKNLSEFIPGSCRRFIVPKDEISYRQATQLDPQDSIILTALIHQYGQGIESRRLSRAQVFSYRFQPDDSLGLYASQNAWNRFWQLAKKESRKSNTILYCDIVDFYNQIYHHTVENQLIASGFSNQSIKWIKSL
;
A
#
# COMPACT_ATOMS: atom_id res chain seq x y z
N MET A 1 -11.31 -12.55 -10.90
CA MET A 1 -10.20 -13.45 -10.53
C MET A 1 -10.12 -13.38 -9.03
N SER A 2 -10.12 -14.52 -8.35
CA SER A 2 -10.16 -14.59 -6.89
C SER A 2 -8.80 -14.31 -6.26
N LEU A 3 -8.79 -14.02 -4.96
CA LEU A 3 -7.58 -13.97 -4.15
C LEU A 3 -6.92 -15.34 -4.06
N GLN A 4 -5.60 -15.38 -4.20
CA GLN A 4 -4.79 -16.58 -4.04
C GLN A 4 -4.43 -16.79 -2.57
N GLY A 5 -4.50 -18.04 -2.09
CA GLY A 5 -4.21 -18.37 -0.69
C GLY A 5 -2.79 -18.03 -0.24
N ASN A 6 -1.80 -18.11 -1.14
CA ASN A 6 -0.42 -17.68 -0.85
C ASN A 6 -0.32 -16.18 -0.55
N SER A 7 -1.04 -15.34 -1.28
CA SER A 7 -1.05 -13.89 -1.09
C SER A 7 -1.80 -13.49 0.18
N ILE A 8 -2.88 -14.21 0.50
CA ILE A 8 -3.59 -14.03 1.78
C ILE A 8 -2.70 -14.42 2.95
N ARG A 9 -2.02 -15.59 2.87
CA ARG A 9 -1.08 -16.05 3.90
C ARG A 9 0.02 -15.02 4.14
N TRP A 10 0.66 -14.57 3.06
CA TRP A 10 1.72 -13.57 3.13
C TRP A 10 1.21 -12.28 3.78
N ALA A 11 0.02 -11.81 3.40
CA ALA A 11 -0.58 -10.61 3.98
C ALA A 11 -0.82 -10.72 5.50
N ILE A 12 -1.34 -11.87 5.97
CA ILE A 12 -1.56 -12.10 7.40
C ILE A 12 -0.23 -12.07 8.16
N GLU A 13 0.79 -12.77 7.64
CA GLU A 13 2.10 -12.86 8.29
C GLU A 13 2.82 -11.50 8.28
N PHE A 14 2.75 -10.76 7.17
CA PHE A 14 3.26 -9.41 7.05
C PHE A 14 2.60 -8.47 8.07
N LEU A 15 1.27 -8.40 8.10
CA LEU A 15 0.55 -7.50 9.01
C LEU A 15 0.73 -7.91 10.47
N HIS A 16 0.86 -9.19 10.77
CA HIS A 16 1.16 -9.66 12.12
C HIS A 16 2.55 -9.22 12.60
N ASN A 17 3.56 -9.25 11.72
CA ASN A 17 4.95 -8.98 12.09
C ASN A 17 5.34 -7.50 11.97
N GLN A 18 4.78 -6.79 10.98
CA GLN A 18 5.16 -5.43 10.60
C GLN A 18 4.04 -4.41 10.85
N SER A 19 2.85 -4.85 11.26
CA SER A 19 1.65 -4.02 11.38
C SER A 19 1.13 -3.47 10.05
N ASP A 20 -0.01 -2.78 10.09
CA ASP A 20 -0.68 -2.11 8.98
C ASP A 20 -0.12 -0.70 8.68
N GLY A 21 0.66 -0.14 9.61
CA GLY A 21 1.34 1.13 9.46
C GLY A 21 2.18 1.49 10.69
N ASP A 22 2.79 2.67 10.67
CA ASP A 22 3.62 3.23 11.74
C ASP A 22 2.87 4.22 12.65
N LEU A 23 1.70 4.67 12.23
CA LEU A 23 0.87 5.64 12.96
C LEU A 23 0.05 5.02 14.10
N PHE A 24 -0.29 3.74 13.99
CA PHE A 24 -1.20 3.06 14.90
C PHE A 24 -0.52 1.86 15.54
N PRO A 25 -0.90 1.49 16.79
CA PRO A 25 -0.49 0.21 17.33
C PRO A 25 -1.10 -0.91 16.48
N ARG A 26 -0.34 -2.02 16.37
CA ARG A 26 -0.81 -3.25 15.74
C ARG A 26 -2.15 -3.68 16.35
N ILE A 27 -3.08 -4.07 15.48
CA ILE A 27 -4.42 -4.49 15.89
C ILE A 27 -4.33 -5.86 16.58
N LEU A 28 -4.90 -6.00 17.78
CA LEU A 28 -4.80 -7.22 18.60
C LEU A 28 -5.40 -8.44 17.89
N GLU A 29 -6.46 -8.22 17.13
CA GLU A 29 -7.15 -9.23 16.32
C GLU A 29 -6.19 -9.94 15.36
N MET A 30 -5.10 -9.30 14.93
CA MET A 30 -4.09 -9.94 14.09
C MET A 30 -3.39 -11.11 14.77
N ASP A 31 -3.26 -11.13 16.10
CA ASP A 31 -2.69 -12.28 16.83
C ASP A 31 -3.60 -13.51 16.70
N VAL A 32 -4.91 -13.30 16.84
CA VAL A 32 -5.91 -14.37 16.73
C VAL A 32 -6.02 -14.84 15.28
N ILE A 33 -6.03 -13.91 14.32
CA ILE A 33 -6.08 -14.22 12.89
C ILE A 33 -4.84 -15.01 12.48
N ASN A 34 -3.65 -14.63 12.94
CA ASN A 34 -2.42 -15.37 12.64
C ASN A 34 -2.43 -16.78 13.27
N CYS A 35 -2.90 -16.93 14.51
CA CYS A 35 -3.08 -18.23 15.15
C CYS A 35 -4.03 -19.15 14.37
N ARG A 36 -5.07 -18.59 13.72
CA ARG A 36 -6.07 -19.33 12.94
C ARG A 36 -5.97 -19.08 11.43
N LYS A 37 -4.78 -18.76 10.93
CA LYS A 37 -4.59 -18.28 9.55
C LYS A 37 -5.11 -19.24 8.49
N ASP A 38 -4.97 -20.56 8.70
CA ASP A 38 -5.44 -21.55 7.74
C ASP A 38 -6.97 -21.61 7.65
N GLU A 39 -7.68 -21.33 8.75
CA GLU A 39 -9.14 -21.17 8.73
C GLU A 39 -9.53 -19.89 7.97
N PHE A 40 -8.85 -18.78 8.26
CA PHE A 40 -9.12 -17.49 7.63
C PHE A 40 -8.85 -17.52 6.12
N ILE A 41 -7.75 -18.15 5.67
CA ILE A 41 -7.43 -18.32 4.25
C ILE A 41 -8.54 -19.08 3.54
N LYS A 42 -9.09 -20.15 4.13
CA LYS A 42 -10.20 -20.92 3.53
C LYS A 42 -11.48 -20.09 3.36
N LEU A 43 -11.69 -19.07 4.21
CA LEU A 43 -12.84 -18.17 4.10
C LEU A 43 -12.70 -17.16 2.95
N LEU A 44 -11.47 -16.79 2.56
CA LEU A 44 -11.21 -15.78 1.53
C LEU A 44 -10.81 -16.36 0.17
N GLU A 45 -10.03 -17.43 0.16
CA GLU A 45 -9.44 -18.00 -1.05
C GLU A 45 -10.53 -18.46 -2.02
N GLY A 46 -10.38 -18.09 -3.30
CA GLY A 46 -11.33 -18.50 -4.33
C GLY A 46 -12.68 -17.76 -4.31
N LYS A 47 -13.00 -16.99 -3.26
CA LYS A 47 -14.28 -16.30 -3.11
C LYS A 47 -14.39 -15.05 -3.95
N ASN A 48 -15.62 -14.62 -4.17
CA ASN A 48 -15.90 -13.38 -4.87
C ASN A 48 -15.67 -12.18 -3.93
N LEU A 49 -14.81 -11.23 -4.33
CA LEU A 49 -14.55 -10.05 -3.48
C LEU A 49 -15.79 -9.20 -3.18
N SER A 50 -16.85 -9.26 -3.99
CA SER A 50 -18.10 -8.56 -3.67
C SER A 50 -18.83 -9.13 -2.46
N GLU A 51 -18.46 -10.31 -1.98
CA GLU A 51 -18.99 -10.92 -0.76
C GLU A 51 -18.36 -10.30 0.50
N PHE A 52 -17.20 -9.64 0.37
CA PHE A 52 -16.48 -9.01 1.48
C PHE A 52 -16.75 -7.51 1.48
N ILE A 53 -17.76 -7.09 2.23
CA ILE A 53 -18.08 -5.67 2.41
C ILE A 53 -17.02 -5.06 3.34
N PRO A 54 -16.39 -3.93 2.96
CA PRO A 54 -15.47 -3.22 3.85
C PRO A 54 -16.08 -2.94 5.22
N GLY A 55 -15.27 -3.21 6.25
CA GLY A 55 -15.61 -2.99 7.64
C GLY A 55 -15.53 -1.52 8.05
N SER A 56 -15.74 -1.27 9.34
CA SER A 56 -15.62 0.08 9.88
C SER A 56 -14.15 0.44 10.08
N CYS A 57 -13.71 1.54 9.48
CA CYS A 57 -12.37 2.09 9.72
C CYS A 57 -12.33 3.04 10.91
N ARG A 58 -11.19 3.09 11.61
CA ARG A 58 -10.92 4.12 12.62
C ARG A 58 -10.28 5.33 11.96
N ARG A 59 -10.72 6.53 12.31
CA ARG A 59 -10.18 7.78 11.76
C ARG A 59 -9.70 8.67 12.88
N PHE A 60 -8.50 9.20 12.72
CA PHE A 60 -7.85 10.08 13.68
C PHE A 60 -7.31 11.31 12.98
N ILE A 61 -7.27 12.42 13.72
CA ILE A 61 -6.59 13.64 13.30
C ILE A 61 -5.19 13.60 13.92
N VAL A 62 -4.17 13.54 13.07
CA VAL A 62 -2.76 13.43 13.46
C VAL A 62 -2.07 14.76 13.18
N PRO A 63 -1.36 15.35 14.16
CA PRO A 63 -0.57 16.55 13.94
C PRO A 63 0.51 16.31 12.88
N LYS A 64 0.62 17.22 11.91
CA LYS A 64 1.70 17.22 10.92
C LYS A 64 2.80 18.21 11.31
N ASP A 65 2.41 19.37 11.83
CA ASP A 65 3.27 20.39 12.43
C ASP A 65 2.51 21.08 13.58
N GLU A 66 3.01 22.23 14.08
CA GLU A 66 2.40 22.95 15.21
C GLU A 66 0.95 23.41 14.96
N ILE A 67 0.56 23.62 13.70
CA ILE A 67 -0.74 24.21 13.34
C ILE A 67 -1.53 23.40 12.30
N SER A 68 -0.92 22.40 11.67
CA SER A 68 -1.53 21.59 10.62
C SER A 68 -1.69 20.14 11.03
N TYR A 69 -2.71 19.51 10.47
CA TYR A 69 -3.12 18.16 10.78
C TYR A 69 -3.42 17.36 9.52
N ARG A 70 -3.39 16.04 9.64
CA ARG A 70 -3.77 15.08 8.59
C ARG A 70 -4.75 14.08 9.16
N GLN A 71 -5.71 13.67 8.33
CA GLN A 71 -6.52 12.51 8.67
C GLN A 71 -5.69 11.24 8.43
N ALA A 72 -5.62 10.39 9.45
CA ALA A 72 -5.09 9.03 9.33
C ALA A 72 -6.25 8.05 9.51
N THR A 73 -6.26 7.00 8.69
CA THR A 73 -7.28 5.96 8.71
C THR A 73 -6.62 4.62 9.01
N GLN A 74 -7.14 3.91 10.00
CA GLN A 74 -6.81 2.51 10.25
C GLN A 74 -7.96 1.64 9.76
N LEU A 75 -7.69 0.75 8.81
CA LEU A 75 -8.70 -0.10 8.21
C LEU A 75 -9.15 -1.21 9.17
N ASP A 76 -10.28 -1.83 8.86
CA ASP A 76 -10.66 -3.09 9.49
C ASP A 76 -9.56 -4.15 9.25
N PRO A 77 -9.29 -5.07 10.19
CA PRO A 77 -8.31 -6.14 10.00
C PRO A 77 -8.52 -6.96 8.72
N GLN A 78 -9.77 -7.28 8.40
CA GLN A 78 -10.11 -8.01 7.18
C GLN A 78 -9.71 -7.21 5.94
N ASP A 79 -10.04 -5.93 5.93
CA ASP A 79 -9.77 -5.04 4.79
C ASP A 79 -8.28 -4.81 4.61
N SER A 80 -7.53 -4.68 5.70
CA SER A 80 -6.07 -4.61 5.69
C SER A 80 -5.46 -5.85 5.05
N ILE A 81 -5.96 -7.04 5.41
CA ILE A 81 -5.49 -8.32 4.85
C ILE A 81 -5.84 -8.42 3.36
N ILE A 82 -7.09 -8.13 2.98
CA ILE A 82 -7.53 -8.19 1.59
C ILE A 82 -6.75 -7.21 0.72
N LEU A 83 -6.61 -5.95 1.17
CA LEU A 83 -5.85 -4.93 0.44
C LEU A 83 -4.38 -5.36 0.28
N THR A 84 -3.73 -5.79 1.35
CA THR A 84 -2.35 -6.26 1.32
C THR A 84 -2.18 -7.47 0.40
N ALA A 85 -3.11 -8.42 0.45
CA ALA A 85 -3.08 -9.60 -0.42
C ALA A 85 -3.25 -9.22 -1.91
N LEU A 86 -4.11 -8.25 -2.22
CA LEU A 86 -4.24 -7.72 -3.58
C LEU A 86 -2.94 -7.03 -4.04
N ILE A 87 -2.30 -6.23 -3.18
CA ILE A 87 -1.03 -5.60 -3.51
C ILE A 87 0.09 -6.64 -3.66
N HIS A 88 0.14 -7.68 -2.83
CA HIS A 88 1.08 -8.78 -2.99
C HIS A 88 0.88 -9.50 -4.33
N GLN A 89 -0.37 -9.78 -4.71
CA GLN A 89 -0.73 -10.52 -5.92
C GLN A 89 -0.48 -9.71 -7.22
N TYR A 90 -0.74 -8.40 -7.21
CA TYR A 90 -0.73 -7.56 -8.42
C TYR A 90 0.35 -6.48 -8.43
N GLY A 91 1.06 -6.27 -7.31
CA GLY A 91 2.02 -5.17 -7.14
C GLY A 91 3.17 -5.20 -8.14
N GLN A 92 3.54 -6.37 -8.65
CA GLN A 92 4.55 -6.48 -9.70
C GLN A 92 4.12 -5.79 -11.00
N GLY A 93 2.83 -5.75 -11.30
CA GLY A 93 2.30 -5.01 -12.45
C GLY A 93 2.45 -3.50 -12.28
N ILE A 94 2.31 -2.98 -11.05
CA ILE A 94 2.57 -1.57 -10.73
C ILE A 94 4.07 -1.28 -10.90
N GLU A 95 4.93 -2.12 -10.33
CA GLU A 95 6.38 -1.92 -10.38
C GLU A 95 6.94 -2.00 -11.80
N SER A 96 6.42 -2.91 -12.63
CA SER A 96 6.86 -3.08 -14.03
C SER A 96 6.59 -1.85 -14.89
N ARG A 97 5.63 -1.01 -14.50
CA ARG A 97 5.26 0.23 -15.19
C ARG A 97 5.94 1.46 -14.62
N ARG A 98 6.67 1.32 -13.52
CA ARG A 98 7.27 2.45 -12.81
C ARG A 98 8.50 2.94 -13.55
N LEU A 99 8.69 4.26 -13.56
CA LEU A 99 9.90 4.88 -14.08
C LEU A 99 11.14 4.41 -13.32
N SER A 100 12.30 4.65 -13.93
CA SER A 100 13.59 4.20 -13.42
C SER A 100 13.89 4.71 -12.00
N ARG A 101 14.78 4.01 -11.29
CA ARG A 101 15.29 4.41 -9.95
C ARG A 101 16.11 5.70 -9.96
N ALA A 102 16.44 6.24 -11.14
CA ALA A 102 17.08 7.54 -11.28
C ALA A 102 16.06 8.71 -11.38
N GLN A 103 14.78 8.40 -11.54
CA GLN A 103 13.70 9.39 -11.68
C GLN A 103 12.70 9.33 -10.52
N VAL A 104 12.34 8.12 -10.10
CA VAL A 104 11.37 7.89 -9.00
C VAL A 104 12.06 7.19 -7.85
N PHE A 105 12.07 7.85 -6.69
CA PHE A 105 12.82 7.44 -5.50
C PHE A 105 11.96 6.82 -4.40
N SER A 106 10.62 6.76 -4.54
CA SER A 106 9.75 6.10 -3.55
C SER A 106 10.11 4.62 -3.34
N TYR A 107 9.65 4.03 -2.23
CA TYR A 107 9.85 2.62 -1.93
C TYR A 107 9.38 1.72 -3.08
N ARG A 108 10.17 0.68 -3.40
CA ARG A 108 9.97 -0.20 -4.56
C ARG A 108 9.28 -1.47 -4.11
N PHE A 109 8.22 -1.87 -4.82
CA PHE A 109 7.55 -3.14 -4.52
C PHE A 109 8.52 -4.28 -4.77
N GLN A 110 8.82 -5.02 -3.70
CA GLN A 110 9.72 -6.17 -3.70
C GLN A 110 9.39 -6.95 -2.43
N PRO A 111 8.27 -7.69 -2.43
CA PRO A 111 7.82 -8.42 -1.25
C PRO A 111 8.88 -9.44 -0.86
N ASP A 112 9.19 -9.46 0.43
CA ASP A 112 10.12 -10.37 1.07
C ASP A 112 9.56 -10.75 2.45
N ASP A 113 9.68 -12.02 2.82
CA ASP A 113 9.08 -12.55 4.05
C ASP A 113 9.68 -11.92 5.32
N SER A 114 10.92 -11.40 5.24
CA SER A 114 11.62 -10.77 6.35
C SER A 114 11.58 -9.25 6.30
N LEU A 115 11.77 -8.66 5.11
CA LEU A 115 11.88 -7.21 4.91
C LEU A 115 10.52 -6.53 4.66
N GLY A 116 9.48 -7.31 4.36
CA GLY A 116 8.13 -6.82 4.14
C GLY A 116 7.83 -6.49 2.67
N LEU A 117 6.87 -5.59 2.44
CA LEU A 117 6.30 -5.34 1.10
C LEU A 117 7.24 -4.62 0.13
N TYR A 118 8.20 -3.88 0.67
CA TYR A 118 9.07 -2.99 -0.09
C TYR A 118 10.53 -3.32 0.10
N ALA A 119 11.33 -3.15 -0.95
CA ALA A 119 12.78 -3.30 -0.84
C ALA A 119 13.33 -2.29 0.18
N SER A 120 14.18 -2.75 1.10
CA SER A 120 14.83 -1.91 2.10
C SER A 120 15.64 -0.81 1.40
N GLN A 121 15.32 0.46 1.65
CA GLN A 121 15.82 1.52 0.78
C GLN A 121 16.27 2.80 1.47
N ASN A 122 17.53 3.08 1.20
CA ASN A 122 18.23 4.36 1.14
C ASN A 122 17.65 5.34 0.09
N ALA A 123 16.36 5.25 -0.22
CA ALA A 123 15.62 6.05 -1.20
C ALA A 123 15.86 7.56 -1.03
N TRP A 124 15.69 8.03 0.20
CA TRP A 124 15.89 9.43 0.58
C TRP A 124 17.32 9.91 0.30
N ASN A 125 18.31 9.11 0.71
CA ASN A 125 19.72 9.45 0.49
C ASN A 125 20.07 9.46 -1.00
N ARG A 126 19.55 8.51 -1.78
CA ARG A 126 19.76 8.46 -3.24
C ARG A 126 19.16 9.68 -3.94
N PHE A 127 17.96 10.10 -3.52
CA PHE A 127 17.33 11.32 -4.04
C PHE A 127 18.25 12.52 -3.83
N TRP A 128 18.69 12.78 -2.59
CA TRP A 128 19.53 13.94 -2.29
C TRP A 128 20.91 13.88 -2.96
N GLN A 129 21.51 12.70 -3.07
CA GLN A 129 22.77 12.52 -3.79
C GLN A 129 22.61 12.84 -5.28
N LEU A 130 21.56 12.34 -5.93
CA LEU A 130 21.33 12.63 -7.35
C LEU A 130 20.94 14.10 -7.56
N ALA A 131 20.04 14.64 -6.74
CA ALA A 131 19.63 16.04 -6.80
C ALA A 131 20.82 16.99 -6.68
N LYS A 132 21.74 16.73 -5.73
CA LYS A 132 22.99 17.51 -5.57
C LYS A 132 23.94 17.37 -6.76
N LYS A 133 23.98 16.20 -7.39
CA LYS A 133 24.82 15.97 -8.58
C LYS A 133 24.25 16.73 -9.78
N GLU A 134 22.95 16.65 -10.01
CA GLU A 134 22.29 17.29 -11.15
C GLU A 134 22.18 18.81 -10.98
N SER A 135 22.04 19.32 -9.75
CA SER A 135 22.04 20.77 -9.49
C SER A 135 23.35 21.46 -9.87
N ARG A 136 24.47 20.74 -9.90
CA ARG A 136 25.76 21.29 -10.39
C ARG A 136 25.79 21.53 -11.89
N LYS A 137 24.86 20.94 -12.64
CA LYS A 137 24.78 21.05 -14.10
C LYS A 137 23.79 22.14 -14.56
N SER A 138 22.98 22.66 -13.64
CA SER A 138 21.88 23.58 -13.95
C SER A 138 21.86 24.72 -12.94
N ASN A 139 21.80 25.96 -13.43
CA ASN A 139 21.72 27.14 -12.56
C ASN A 139 20.33 27.36 -11.97
N THR A 140 19.32 26.63 -12.45
CA THR A 140 17.92 26.76 -12.05
C THR A 140 17.38 25.40 -11.60
N ILE A 141 16.65 25.40 -10.48
CA ILE A 141 15.97 24.23 -9.94
C ILE A 141 14.47 24.54 -9.90
N LEU A 142 13.66 23.68 -10.50
CA LEU A 142 12.21 23.71 -10.32
C LEU A 142 11.83 22.81 -9.13
N TYR A 143 11.11 23.39 -8.18
CA TYR A 143 10.56 22.67 -7.03
C TYR A 143 9.03 22.73 -7.08
N CYS A 144 8.38 21.60 -6.79
CA CYS A 144 6.93 21.48 -6.77
C CYS A 144 6.53 20.65 -5.54
N ASP A 145 5.51 21.12 -4.84
CA ASP A 145 4.85 20.39 -3.75
C ASP A 145 3.36 20.23 -4.10
N ILE A 146 2.81 19.06 -3.80
CA ILE A 146 1.40 18.75 -4.05
C ILE A 146 0.68 18.67 -2.72
N VAL A 147 -0.17 19.66 -2.47
CA VAL A 147 -0.99 19.72 -1.25
C VAL A 147 -2.10 18.67 -1.33
N ASP A 148 -2.32 17.99 -0.20
CA ASP A 148 -3.50 17.15 0.03
C ASP A 148 -3.74 16.02 -1.00
N PHE A 149 -2.64 15.45 -1.54
CA PHE A 149 -2.68 14.48 -2.65
C PHE A 149 -3.74 13.37 -2.50
N TYR A 150 -3.83 12.73 -1.33
CA TYR A 150 -4.74 11.60 -1.13
C TYR A 150 -6.22 11.99 -1.18
N ASN A 151 -6.59 13.20 -0.79
CA ASN A 151 -7.98 13.66 -0.83
C ASN A 151 -8.34 14.27 -2.20
N GLN A 152 -7.34 14.64 -3.01
CA GLN A 152 -7.54 15.30 -4.31
C GLN A 152 -7.36 14.36 -5.51
N ILE A 153 -6.90 13.12 -5.29
CA ILE A 153 -6.66 12.18 -6.39
C ILE A 153 -7.97 11.66 -7.00
N TYR A 154 -8.13 11.83 -8.32
CA TYR A 154 -9.30 11.30 -9.03
C TYR A 154 -9.31 9.77 -9.05
N HIS A 155 -10.36 9.16 -8.53
CA HIS A 155 -10.52 7.70 -8.51
C HIS A 155 -10.50 7.08 -9.91
N HIS A 156 -10.99 7.79 -10.94
CA HIS A 156 -10.91 7.33 -12.33
C HIS A 156 -9.44 7.18 -12.81
N THR A 157 -8.56 8.09 -12.38
CA THR A 157 -7.13 7.97 -12.70
C THR A 157 -6.53 6.76 -12.01
N VAL A 158 -6.83 6.54 -10.73
CA VAL A 158 -6.36 5.36 -9.97
C VAL A 158 -6.84 4.07 -10.63
N GLU A 159 -8.13 3.98 -10.97
CA GLU A 159 -8.73 2.85 -11.68
C GLU A 159 -7.98 2.53 -12.97
N ASN A 160 -7.73 3.52 -13.82
CA ASN A 160 -6.98 3.31 -15.06
C ASN A 160 -5.55 2.80 -14.81
N GLN A 161 -4.88 3.30 -13.76
CA GLN A 161 -3.56 2.80 -13.40
C GLN A 161 -3.60 1.36 -12.88
N LEU A 162 -4.63 0.97 -12.12
CA LEU A 162 -4.81 -0.40 -11.66
C LEU A 162 -5.12 -1.36 -12.81
N ILE A 163 -6.00 -0.97 -13.75
CA ILE A 163 -6.29 -1.73 -14.98
C ILE A 163 -5.00 -1.96 -15.76
N ALA A 164 -4.24 -0.89 -16.02
CA ALA A 164 -2.99 -0.97 -16.77
C ALA A 164 -1.92 -1.80 -16.03
N SER A 165 -2.04 -1.97 -14.71
CA SER A 165 -1.16 -2.81 -13.89
C SER A 165 -1.65 -4.25 -13.74
N GLY A 166 -2.72 -4.64 -14.43
CA GLY A 166 -3.21 -6.03 -14.48
C GLY A 166 -4.15 -6.44 -13.34
N PHE A 167 -4.66 -5.48 -12.56
CA PHE A 167 -5.68 -5.78 -11.55
C PHE A 167 -6.98 -6.26 -12.22
N SER A 168 -7.65 -7.21 -11.59
CA SER A 168 -8.96 -7.66 -12.06
C SER A 168 -10.05 -6.61 -11.78
N ASN A 169 -11.08 -6.53 -12.63
CA ASN A 169 -12.22 -5.60 -12.43
C ASN A 169 -12.86 -5.74 -11.04
N GLN A 170 -12.88 -6.96 -10.52
CA GLN A 170 -13.42 -7.29 -9.21
C GLN A 170 -12.56 -6.71 -8.07
N SER A 171 -11.24 -6.83 -8.19
CA SER A 171 -10.28 -6.22 -7.27
C SER A 171 -10.38 -4.70 -7.26
N ILE A 172 -10.48 -4.08 -8.44
CA ILE A 172 -10.59 -2.63 -8.58
C ILE A 172 -11.89 -2.11 -7.95
N LYS A 173 -13.02 -2.79 -8.21
CA LYS A 173 -14.31 -2.43 -7.60
C LYS A 173 -14.26 -2.49 -6.08
N TRP A 174 -13.63 -3.54 -5.53
CA TRP A 174 -13.47 -3.68 -4.09
C TRP A 174 -12.56 -2.59 -3.50
N ILE A 175 -11.40 -2.32 -4.11
CA ILE A 175 -10.50 -1.23 -3.68
C ILE A 175 -11.20 0.13 -3.66
N LYS A 176 -12.05 0.41 -4.65
CA LYS A 176 -12.83 1.67 -4.71
C LYS A 176 -13.95 1.77 -3.67
N SER A 177 -14.29 0.67 -3.00
CA SER A 177 -15.31 0.65 -1.95
C SER A 177 -14.77 0.86 -0.54
N LEU A 178 -13.44 0.86 -0.37
CA LEU A 178 -12.74 1.29 0.85
C LEU A 178 -12.90 2.80 1.07
#